data_AF-A0A9W9Z740-F1
#
_entry.id   AF-A0A9W9Z740-F1
#
_cell.length_a   1.000
_cell.length_b   1.000
_cell.length_c   1.000
_cell.angle_alpha   90.00
_cell.angle_beta   90.00
_cell.angle_gamma   90.00
#
_symmetry.space_group_name_H-M   'P 1'
#
loop_
_entity.id
_entity.type
_entity.pdbx_description
1 polymer ?
#
loop_
_entity_poly.entity_id
_entity_poly.type
_entity_poly.pdbx_seq_one_letter_code
_entity_poly.pdbx_strand_id
1 'polypeptide(L)' 'MSSMSPSIFVDNKKIPRLVVGASGDTKITTAISLVVMNYLCLTELYSEAVVEPRLHHQLLPDYIRIDKDYPCPSTSKQG' A
#
# COMPACT_ATOMS: atom_id res chain seq x y z
N MET A 1 -7.73 13.86 14.12
CA MET A 1 -6.72 12.79 13.97
C MET A 1 -6.24 12.77 12.52
N SER A 2 -5.02 12.31 12.25
CA SER A 2 -4.42 12.26 10.91
C SER A 2 -4.06 10.83 10.52
N SER A 3 -4.22 10.50 9.25
CA SER A 3 -3.86 9.20 8.66
C SER A 3 -2.40 9.17 8.15
N MET A 4 -1.68 10.29 8.23
CA MET A 4 -0.30 10.38 7.79
C MET A 4 0.59 9.43 8.59
N SER A 5 1.39 8.61 7.88
CA SER A 5 2.29 7.64 8.51
C SER A 5 3.64 7.55 7.79
N PRO A 6 4.40 8.66 7.66
CA PRO A 6 5.72 8.61 7.05
C PRO A 6 6.60 7.61 7.80
N SER A 7 7.24 6.68 7.07
CA SER A 7 7.93 5.53 7.64
C SER A 7 9.31 5.35 7.05
N ILE A 8 10.29 5.02 7.90
CA ILE A 8 11.68 4.74 7.53
C ILE A 8 12.04 3.37 8.08
N PHE A 9 12.47 2.45 7.22
CA PHE A 9 12.95 1.13 7.59
C PHE A 9 14.48 1.13 7.56
N VAL A 10 15.08 0.65 8.64
CA VAL A 10 16.53 0.57 8.81
C VAL A 10 16.94 -0.88 8.98
N ASP A 11 18.16 -1.22 8.55
CA ASP A 11 18.73 -2.53 8.83
C ASP A 11 19.39 -2.60 10.22
N ASN A 12 19.96 -3.76 10.56
CA ASN A 12 20.64 -4.00 11.83
C ASN A 12 21.85 -3.07 12.07
N LYS A 13 22.40 -2.45 11.01
CA LYS A 13 23.49 -1.48 11.10
C LYS A 13 22.97 -0.03 11.17
N LYS A 14 21.66 0.15 11.35
CA LYS A 14 20.96 1.45 11.37
C LYS A 14 21.08 2.21 10.04
N ILE A 15 21.35 1.50 8.93
CA ILE A 15 21.39 2.11 7.61
C ILE A 15 19.97 2.10 7.03
N PRO A 16 19.42 3.24 6.57
CA PRO A 16 18.12 3.29 5.93
C PRO A 16 18.08 2.43 4.67
N ARG A 17 17.06 1.56 4.58
CA ARG A 17 16.82 0.66 3.44
C ARG A 17 15.59 1.02 2.64
N LEU A 18 14.61 1.67 3.27
CA LEU A 18 13.41 2.14 2.62
C LEU A 18 12.90 3.40 3.34
N VAL A 19 12.57 4.43 2.56
CA VAL A 19 11.85 5.62 3.03
C VAL A 19 10.57 5.67 2.24
N VAL A 20 9.44 5.66 2.93
CA VAL A 20 8.12 5.56 2.30
C VAL A 20 7.14 6.53 2.94
N GLY A 21 6.31 7.10 2.08
CA GLY A 21 5.19 7.96 2.45
C GLY A 21 4.11 7.85 1.38
N ALA A 22 2.90 8.28 1.72
CA ALA A 22 1.79 8.32 0.79
C ALA A 22 0.91 9.55 1.06
N SER A 23 0.10 9.89 0.07
CA SER A 23 -1.01 10.84 0.15
C SER A 23 -2.32 10.09 -0.16
N GLY A 24 -3.46 10.67 0.21
CA GLY A 24 -4.78 10.06 -0.05
C GLY A 24 -5.66 9.83 1.18
N ASP A 25 -5.55 10.71 2.18
CA ASP A 25 -6.42 10.71 3.37
C ASP A 25 -6.40 9.37 4.12
N THR A 26 -7.56 8.75 4.39
CA THR A 26 -7.67 7.47 5.10
C THR A 26 -6.92 6.32 4.42
N LYS A 27 -6.59 6.45 3.13
CA LYS A 27 -5.84 5.45 2.36
C LYS A 27 -4.34 5.48 2.63
N ILE A 28 -3.82 6.52 3.28
CA ILE A 28 -2.37 6.68 3.48
C ILE A 28 -1.78 5.46 4.19
N THR A 29 -2.39 5.03 5.29
CA THR A 29 -1.89 3.91 6.09
C THR A 29 -1.87 2.60 5.30
N THR A 30 -2.94 2.27 4.58
CA THR A 30 -3.00 1.04 3.78
C THR A 30 -2.07 1.09 2.57
N ALA A 31 -1.93 2.26 1.93
CA ALA A 31 -1.03 2.43 0.79
C ALA A 31 0.42 2.19 1.19
N ILE A 32 0.85 2.74 2.33
CA ILE A 32 2.19 2.51 2.87
C ILE A 32 2.39 1.03 3.22
N SER A 33 1.40 0.40 3.87
CA SER A 33 1.44 -1.02 4.20
C SER A 33 1.62 -1.91 2.97
N LEU A 34 0.92 -1.62 1.86
CA LEU A 34 1.02 -2.39 0.62
C LEU A 34 2.40 -2.24 -0.04
N VAL A 35 2.92 -1.02 -0.16
CA VAL A 35 4.26 -0.79 -0.73
C VAL A 35 5.33 -1.52 0.08
N VAL A 36 5.24 -1.46 1.41
CA VAL A 36 6.17 -2.17 2.30
C VAL A 36 6.05 -3.68 2.15
N MET A 37 4.83 -4.21 2.07
CA MET A 37 4.57 -5.64 1.87
C MET A 37 5.13 -6.13 0.53
N ASN A 38 4.88 -5.40 -0.56
CA ASN A 38 5.39 -5.74 -1.88
C ASN A 38 6.92 -5.76 -1.91
N TYR A 39 7.55 -4.74 -1.32
CA TYR A 39 9.00 -4.66 -1.25
C TYR A 39 9.63 -5.73 -0.35
N LEU A 40 9.13 -5.91 0.87
CA LEU A 40 9.77 -6.79 1.86
C LEU A 40 9.34 -8.25 1.75
N CYS A 41 8.07 -8.53 1.42
CA CYS A 41 7.53 -9.88 1.40
C CYS A 41 7.55 -10.50 -0.01
N LEU A 42 7.29 -9.71 -1.05
CA LEU A 42 7.23 -10.21 -2.44
C LEU A 42 8.54 -9.99 -3.21
N THR A 43 9.54 -9.36 -2.58
CA THR A 43 10.89 -9.14 -3.15
C THR A 43 10.85 -8.39 -4.50
N GLU A 44 9.88 -7.49 -4.66
CA GLU A 44 9.76 -6.67 -5.87
C GLU A 44 10.82 -5.57 -5.95
N LEU A 45 11.09 -5.11 -7.16
CA LEU A 45 11.90 -3.90 -7.35
C LEU A 45 11.19 -2.69 -6.76
N TYR A 46 11.95 -1.70 -6.26
CA TYR A 46 11.39 -0.51 -5.62
C TYR A 46 10.31 0.20 -6.46
N SER A 47 10.53 0.28 -7.78
CA SER A 47 9.58 0.91 -8.70
C SER A 47 8.31 0.09 -8.90
N GLU A 48 8.43 -1.23 -8.93
CA GLU A 48 7.29 -2.14 -9.09
C GLU A 48 6.41 -2.09 -7.85
N ALA A 49 7.02 -2.21 -6.66
CA ALA A 49 6.31 -2.16 -5.37
C ALA A 49 5.46 -0.89 -5.18
N VAL A 50 5.83 0.23 -5.83
CA VAL A 50 5.08 1.49 -5.79
C VAL A 50 3.95 1.54 -6.82
N VAL A 51 4.17 0.95 -8.00
CA VAL A 51 3.24 0.98 -9.15
C VAL A 51 2.17 -0.10 -9.04
N GLU A 52 2.44 -1.17 -8.28
CA GLU A 52 1.49 -2.26 -8.07
C GLU A 52 0.09 -1.76 -7.66
N PRO A 53 -0.99 -2.30 -8.26
CA PRO A 53 -2.35 -1.90 -7.96
C PRO A 53 -2.72 -2.10 -6.48
N ARG A 54 -3.45 -1.14 -5.91
CA ARG A 54 -3.74 -1.13 -4.47
C ARG A 54 -5.18 -1.50 -4.17
N LEU A 55 -5.37 -2.00 -2.95
CA LEU A 55 -6.68 -2.16 -2.33
C LEU A 55 -6.75 -1.39 -1.01
N HIS A 56 -7.95 -1.01 -0.60
CA HIS A 56 -8.17 -0.30 0.64
C HIS A 56 -9.53 -0.65 1.24
N HIS A 57 -9.52 -1.02 2.52
CA HIS A 57 -10.71 -1.15 3.35
C HIS A 57 -10.41 -0.54 4.72
N GLN A 58 -11.40 0.13 5.31
CA GLN A 58 -11.27 0.92 6.53
C GLN A 58 -12.39 0.61 7.54
N LEU A 59 -12.88 -0.63 7.53
CA LEU A 59 -14.03 -1.14 8.31
C LEU A 59 -15.37 -0.49 7.93
N LEU A 60 -15.47 0.83 8.02
CA LEU A 60 -16.64 1.61 7.62
C LEU A 60 -16.22 2.68 6.60
N PRO A 61 -16.92 2.80 5.47
CA PRO A 61 -18.01 1.92 4.99
C PRO A 61 -17.51 0.51 4.61
N ASP A 62 -18.41 -0.48 4.67
CA ASP A 62 -18.11 -1.90 4.43
C ASP A 62 -18.04 -2.22 2.93
N TYR A 63 -16.97 -1.75 2.31
CA TYR A 63 -16.58 -2.15 0.97
C TYR A 63 -15.07 -2.01 0.79
N ILE A 64 -14.55 -2.72 -0.20
CA ILE A 64 -13.14 -2.66 -0.61
C ILE A 64 -13.04 -1.74 -1.81
N ARG A 65 -12.18 -0.72 -1.72
CA ARG A 65 -11.78 0.10 -2.86
C ARG A 65 -10.58 -0.55 -3.51
N ILE A 66 -10.61 -0.73 -4.82
CA ILE A 66 -9.50 -1.28 -5.60
C ILE A 66 -9.11 -0.30 -6.71
N ASP A 67 -7.83 -0.26 -7.06
CA ASP A 67 -7.36 0.45 -8.25
C ASP A 67 -7.89 -0.24 -9.53
N LYS A 68 -8.01 0.54 -10.62
CA LYS A 68 -8.60 0.04 -11.88
C LYS A 68 -7.85 -1.15 -12.48
N ASP A 69 -6.54 -1.15 -12.29
CA ASP A 69 -5.63 -2.13 -12.88
C ASP A 69 -5.41 -3.34 -11.95
N TYR A 70 -6.16 -3.41 -10.83
CA TYR A 70 -6.08 -4.55 -9.92
C TYR A 70 -6.55 -5.83 -10.62
N PRO A 71 -5.77 -6.93 -10.59
CA PRO A 71 -6.13 -8.18 -11.25
C PRO A 71 -7.27 -8.87 -10.49
N CYS A 72 -8.49 -8.41 -10.70
CA CYS A 72 -9.69 -9.04 -10.18
C CYS A 72 -10.10 -10.19 -11.12
N PRO A 73 -10.23 -11.44 -10.63
CA PRO A 73 -10.92 -12.46 -11.41
C PRO A 73 -12.33 -11.93 -11.70
N SER A 74 -12.77 -12.00 -12.96
CA SER A 74 -13.95 -11.30 -13.54
C SER A 74 -15.32 -11.48 -12.85
N THR A 75 -15.38 -12.12 -11.69
CA THR A 75 -16.56 -12.39 -10.87
C THR A 75 -16.72 -11.40 -9.71
N SER A 76 -16.99 -10.13 -10.03
CA SER A 76 -17.90 -9.22 -9.31
C SER A 76 -17.54 -7.76 -9.60
N LYS A 77 -17.93 -7.28 -10.78
CA LYS A 77 -18.14 -5.84 -10.96
C LYS A 77 -19.43 -5.49 -10.23
N GLN A 78 -19.35 -4.73 -9.14
CA GLN A 78 -20.51 -4.01 -8.60
C GLN A 78 -20.24 -2.51 -8.68
N GLY A 79 -21.07 -1.86 -9.51
CA GLY A 79 -21.60 -0.48 -9.41
C GLY A 79 -20.64 0.65 -9.12
#